data_AF-A0A8T1S584-F1
#
_entry.id   AF-A0A8T1S584-F1
#
_cell.length_a   1.000
_cell.length_b   1.000
_cell.length_c   1.000
_cell.angle_alpha   90.00
_cell.angle_beta   90.00
_cell.angle_gamma   90.00
#
_symmetry.space_group_name_H-M   'P 1'
#
loop_
_entity.id
_entity.type
_entity.pdbx_description
1 polymer ?
#
loop_
_entity_poly.entity_id
_entity_poly.type
_entity_poly.pdbx_seq_one_letter_code
_entity_poly.pdbx_strand_id
1 'polypeptide(L)'
;MSVWLHFAFLALALEGVRSQVQLLESGGDVKKPGDSLRLSCKATGFTFSSYAMSWVRQAPGKGLEWVSSIYSDGSQQFYADSVKGRFTISRDNSNNLLYLQMTG
;
A
#
# COMPACT_ATOMS: atom_id res chain seq x y z
N MET A 1 -32.75 27.32 -21.62
CA MET A 1 -32.64 25.87 -21.36
C MET A 1 -31.50 25.18 -22.14
N SER A 2 -30.50 25.90 -22.68
CA SER A 2 -29.44 25.30 -23.52
C SER A 2 -28.04 25.29 -22.87
N VAL A 3 -27.73 26.21 -21.95
CA VAL A 3 -26.38 26.29 -21.34
C VAL A 3 -26.14 25.22 -20.25
N TRP A 4 -27.19 24.81 -19.53
CA TRP A 4 -27.12 23.77 -18.49
C TRP A 4 -26.70 22.38 -19.03
N LEU A 5 -27.09 22.06 -20.27
CA LEU A 5 -26.74 20.79 -20.93
C LEU A 5 -25.25 20.72 -21.30
N HIS A 6 -24.63 21.86 -21.64
CA HIS A 6 -23.19 21.91 -21.92
C HIS A 6 -22.33 21.73 -20.67
N PHE A 7 -22.77 22.27 -19.53
CA PHE A 7 -22.09 22.05 -18.24
C PHE A 7 -22.22 20.61 -17.74
N ALA A 8 -23.36 19.95 -17.98
CA ALA A 8 -23.52 18.51 -17.67
C ALA A 8 -22.63 17.61 -18.55
N PHE A 9 -22.38 17.98 -19.80
CA PHE A 9 -21.53 17.21 -20.72
C PHE A 9 -20.04 17.27 -20.36
N LEU A 10 -19.55 18.35 -19.73
CA LEU A 10 -18.14 18.47 -19.34
C LEU A 10 -17.79 17.56 -18.13
N ALA A 11 -18.78 17.19 -17.31
CA ALA A 11 -18.60 16.32 -16.15
C ALA A 11 -18.46 14.82 -16.51
N LEU A 12 -18.82 14.42 -17.74
CA LEU A 12 -18.79 13.03 -18.20
C LEU A 12 -17.45 12.59 -18.83
N ALA A 13 -16.48 13.50 -18.99
CA ALA A 13 -15.23 13.22 -19.71
C ALA A 13 -13.98 13.23 -18.81
N LEU A 14 -14.12 13.09 -17.49
CA LEU A 14 -13.01 12.72 -16.62
C LEU A 14 -12.89 11.18 -16.60
N GLU A 15 -12.58 10.60 -17.76
CA GLU A 15 -12.06 9.23 -17.81
C GLU A 15 -10.69 9.23 -17.11
N GLY A 16 -10.70 8.99 -15.80
CA GLY A 16 -9.48 8.83 -15.02
C GLY A 16 -8.57 7.77 -15.65
N VAL A 17 -7.26 7.89 -15.45
CA VAL A 17 -6.29 6.90 -15.93
C VAL A 17 -6.63 5.53 -15.32
N ARG A 18 -7.17 4.63 -16.15
CA ARG A 18 -7.45 3.24 -15.75
C ARG A 18 -6.19 2.41 -15.97
N SER A 19 -5.39 2.24 -14.91
CA SER A 19 -4.35 1.20 -14.90
C SER A 19 -5.00 -0.16 -14.70
N GLN A 20 -4.53 -1.19 -15.42
CA GLN A 20 -4.95 -2.58 -15.19
C GLN A 20 -4.57 -3.05 -13.77
N VAL A 21 -3.52 -2.45 -13.19
CA VAL A 21 -3.00 -2.77 -11.86
C VAL A 21 -3.15 -1.59 -10.92
N GLN A 22 -3.66 -1.84 -9.71
CA GLN A 22 -3.76 -0.84 -8.66
C GLN A 22 -3.35 -1.43 -7.30
N LEU A 23 -2.63 -0.62 -6.51
CA LEU A 23 -2.31 -0.86 -5.12
C LEU A 23 -3.01 0.19 -4.27
N LEU A 24 -3.83 -0.25 -3.32
CA LEU A 24 -4.56 0.63 -2.41
C LEU A 24 -4.08 0.41 -0.98
N GLU A 25 -3.41 1.42 -0.44
CA GLU A 25 -2.91 1.41 0.93
C GLU A 25 -3.90 2.03 1.93
N SER A 26 -3.93 1.51 3.15
CA SER A 26 -4.76 2.05 4.25
C SER A 26 -4.16 1.74 5.64
N GLY A 27 -4.69 2.39 6.68
CA GLY A 27 -4.29 2.17 8.07
C GLY A 27 -3.13 3.05 8.56
N GLY A 28 -2.76 4.10 7.82
CA GLY A 28 -1.68 5.04 8.16
C GLY A 28 -2.09 6.21 9.07
N ASP A 29 -3.02 5.99 10.01
CA ASP A 29 -3.51 7.04 10.89
C ASP A 29 -2.42 7.57 11.84
N VAL A 30 -2.57 8.82 12.28
CA VAL A 30 -1.68 9.42 13.29
C VAL A 30 -1.84 8.66 14.62
N LYS A 31 -0.71 8.19 15.16
CA LYS A 31 -0.64 7.45 16.43
C LYS A 31 0.25 8.16 17.43
N LYS A 32 0.04 7.89 18.73
CA LYS A 32 0.96 8.36 19.77
C LYS A 32 2.23 7.50 19.74
N PRO A 33 3.38 8.02 20.20
CA PRO A 33 4.56 7.21 20.42
C PRO A 33 4.24 6.03 21.35
N GLY A 34 4.66 4.81 20.98
CA GLY A 34 4.38 3.58 21.72
C GLY A 34 3.07 2.87 21.34
N ASP A 35 2.18 3.52 20.58
CA ASP A 35 1.01 2.83 20.04
C ASP A 35 1.41 1.95 18.85
N SER A 36 0.76 0.79 18.73
CA SER A 36 0.92 -0.07 17.56
C SER A 36 0.13 0.46 16.36
N LEU A 37 0.68 0.28 15.17
CA LEU A 37 0.08 0.67 13.89
C LEU A 37 0.08 -0.53 12.94
N ARG A 38 -0.94 -0.65 12.09
CA ARG A 38 -0.99 -1.67 11.04
C ARG A 38 -1.34 -1.03 9.71
N LEU A 39 -0.41 -1.10 8.77
CA LEU A 39 -0.68 -0.75 7.39
C LEU A 39 -1.23 -1.97 6.64
N SER A 40 -2.08 -1.73 5.66
CA SER A 40 -2.51 -2.73 4.69
C SER A 40 -2.39 -2.20 3.27
N CYS A 41 -2.13 -3.09 2.31
CA CYS A 41 -2.10 -2.79 0.89
C CYS A 41 -2.87 -3.87 0.15
N LYS A 42 -3.87 -3.47 -0.65
CA LYS A 42 -4.68 -4.36 -1.47
C LYS A 42 -4.29 -4.24 -2.93
N ALA A 43 -4.05 -5.36 -3.60
CA ALA A 43 -3.81 -5.41 -5.04
C ALA A 43 -5.09 -5.72 -5.83
N THR A 44 -5.24 -5.04 -6.97
CA THR A 44 -6.14 -5.39 -8.06
C THR A 44 -5.34 -5.46 -9.36
N GLY A 45 -5.75 -6.33 -10.29
CA GLY A 45 -5.05 -6.55 -11.56
C GLY A 45 -3.93 -7.60 -11.52
N PHE A 46 -3.50 -8.02 -10.33
CA PHE A 46 -2.58 -9.14 -10.13
C PHE A 46 -2.79 -9.79 -8.77
N THR A 47 -2.25 -11.01 -8.60
CA THR A 47 -2.24 -11.70 -7.31
C THR A 47 -0.91 -11.52 -6.61
N PHE A 48 -0.93 -11.29 -5.30
CA PHE A 48 0.32 -11.19 -4.56
C PHE A 48 1.15 -12.46 -4.66
N SER A 49 0.54 -13.65 -4.77
CA SER A 49 1.27 -14.92 -4.90
C SER A 49 2.20 -15.00 -6.11
N SER A 50 2.06 -14.07 -7.07
CA SER A 50 2.91 -14.00 -8.26
C SER A 50 4.20 -13.22 -8.06
N TYR A 51 4.30 -12.37 -7.02
CA TYR A 51 5.43 -11.45 -6.84
C TYR A 51 5.88 -11.35 -5.38
N ALA A 52 7.18 -11.09 -5.21
CA ALA A 52 7.70 -10.62 -3.93
C ALA A 52 7.22 -9.18 -3.69
N MET A 53 6.89 -8.87 -2.43
CA MET A 53 6.35 -7.56 -2.05
C MET A 53 7.26 -6.89 -1.04
N SER A 54 7.35 -5.56 -1.10
CA SER A 54 8.20 -4.78 -0.20
C SER A 54 7.48 -3.53 0.30
N TRP A 55 7.80 -3.13 1.53
CA TRP A 55 7.46 -1.81 2.07
C TRP A 55 8.68 -0.89 1.99
N VAL A 56 8.42 0.34 1.56
CA VAL A 56 9.40 1.43 1.56
C VAL A 56 8.80 2.61 2.31
N ARG A 57 9.66 3.44 2.91
CA ARG A 57 9.25 4.68 3.56
C ARG A 57 10.09 5.85 3.06
N GLN A 58 9.52 7.05 3.11
CA GLN A 58 10.23 8.27 2.80
C GLN A 58 9.91 9.32 3.85
N ALA A 59 10.93 9.83 4.54
CA ALA A 59 10.78 11.00 5.38
C ALA A 59 10.90 12.28 4.51
N PRO A 60 10.23 13.39 4.88
CA PRO A 60 10.39 14.66 4.17
C PRO A 60 11.86 15.05 4.02
N GLY A 61 12.30 15.36 2.79
CA GLY A 61 13.68 15.72 2.48
C GLY A 61 14.68 14.57 2.46
N LYS A 62 14.25 13.30 2.62
CA LYS A 62 15.12 12.11 2.53
C LYS A 62 14.81 11.26 1.30
N GLY A 63 15.75 10.38 0.95
CA GLY A 63 15.55 9.35 -0.05
C GLY A 63 14.59 8.24 0.42
N LEU A 64 14.26 7.34 -0.50
CA LEU A 64 13.51 6.14 -0.19
C LEU A 64 14.34 5.21 0.69
N GLU A 65 13.76 4.74 1.79
CA GLU A 65 14.34 3.76 2.68
C GLU A 65 13.54 2.46 2.57
N TRP A 66 14.24 1.36 2.28
CA TRP A 66 13.63 0.03 2.33
C TRP A 66 13.34 -0.38 3.78
N VAL A 67 12.18 -0.99 4.03
CA VAL A 67 11.71 -1.35 5.37
C VAL A 67 11.68 -2.87 5.56
N SER A 68 10.98 -3.57 4.66
CA SER A 68 10.85 -5.02 4.71
C SER A 68 10.41 -5.60 3.37
N SER A 69 10.64 -6.89 3.18
CA SER A 69 10.19 -7.66 2.02
C SER A 69 9.68 -9.04 2.43
N ILE A 70 8.75 -9.57 1.64
CA ILE A 70 8.21 -10.93 1.78
C ILE A 70 8.20 -11.61 0.40
N TYR A 71 8.71 -12.84 0.35
CA TYR A 71 8.73 -13.61 -0.89
C TYR A 71 7.31 -13.98 -1.35
N SER A 72 7.15 -14.33 -2.63
CA SER A 72 5.83 -14.56 -3.28
C SER A 72 5.02 -15.68 -2.62
N ASP A 73 5.70 -16.71 -2.10
CA ASP A 73 5.11 -17.82 -1.36
C ASP A 73 4.98 -17.56 0.16
N GLY A 74 5.49 -16.44 0.66
CA GLY A 74 5.51 -16.09 2.09
C GLY A 74 6.56 -16.81 2.92
N SER A 75 7.43 -17.63 2.33
CA SER A 75 8.41 -18.47 3.03
C SER A 75 9.52 -17.67 3.72
N GLN A 76 9.88 -16.51 3.16
CA GLN A 76 10.98 -15.68 3.65
C GLN A 76 10.55 -14.24 3.84
N GLN A 77 11.01 -13.65 4.94
CA GLN A 77 10.76 -12.28 5.32
C GLN A 77 12.10 -11.61 5.65
N PHE A 78 12.29 -10.42 5.11
CA PHE A 78 13.49 -9.62 5.30
C PHE A 78 13.10 -8.28 5.93
N TYR A 79 13.95 -7.76 6.80
CA TYR A 79 13.71 -6.53 7.54
C TYR A 79 14.97 -5.67 7.55
N ALA A 80 14.81 -4.36 7.42
CA ALA A 80 15.90 -3.43 7.64
C ALA A 80 16.33 -3.45 9.11
N ASP A 81 17.63 -3.31 9.37
CA ASP A 81 18.17 -3.36 10.74
C ASP A 81 17.51 -2.33 11.67
N SER A 82 17.11 -1.17 11.15
CA SER A 82 16.44 -0.11 11.92
C SER A 82 15.05 -0.48 12.47
N VAL A 83 14.40 -1.51 11.91
CA VAL A 83 13.03 -1.92 12.29
C VAL A 83 12.94 -3.38 12.76
N LYS A 84 14.04 -4.12 12.67
CA LYS A 84 14.11 -5.53 13.07
C LYS A 84 13.64 -5.70 14.51
N GLY A 85 12.75 -6.66 14.74
CA GLY A 85 12.17 -6.94 16.06
C GLY A 85 10.99 -6.05 16.48
N ARG A 86 10.64 -5.02 15.69
CA ARG A 86 9.47 -4.17 15.94
C ARG A 86 8.43 -4.22 14.82
N PHE A 87 8.87 -4.55 13.62
CA PHE A 87 8.01 -4.58 12.44
C PHE A 87 7.83 -6.03 11.98
N THR A 88 6.62 -6.37 11.58
CA THR A 88 6.27 -7.69 11.03
C THR A 88 5.54 -7.51 9.72
N ILE A 89 6.12 -8.01 8.62
CA ILE A 89 5.46 -8.06 7.32
C ILE A 89 4.69 -9.37 7.20
N SER A 90 3.45 -9.32 6.74
CA SER A 90 2.64 -10.50 6.50
C SER A 90 1.75 -10.32 5.28
N ARG A 91 1.20 -11.42 4.77
CA ARG A 91 0.42 -11.43 3.54
C ARG A 91 -0.73 -12.41 3.64
N ASP A 92 -1.80 -12.09 2.94
CA ASP A 92 -2.98 -12.92 2.73
C ASP A 92 -3.23 -13.02 1.23
N ASN A 93 -2.78 -14.13 0.64
CA ASN A 93 -2.87 -14.37 -0.79
C ASN A 93 -4.32 -14.57 -1.26
N SER A 94 -5.18 -15.11 -0.40
CA SER A 94 -6.59 -15.34 -0.74
C SER A 94 -7.34 -14.03 -0.92
N ASN A 95 -6.97 -13.01 -0.14
CA ASN A 95 -7.59 -11.69 -0.20
C ASN A 95 -6.77 -10.63 -0.96
N ASN A 96 -5.60 -11.00 -1.52
CA ASN A 96 -4.64 -10.08 -2.14
C ASN A 96 -4.27 -8.90 -1.22
N LEU A 97 -3.97 -9.21 0.04
CA LEU A 97 -3.62 -8.23 1.07
C LEU A 97 -2.20 -8.43 1.59
N LEU A 98 -1.51 -7.32 1.82
CA LEU A 98 -0.18 -7.23 2.39
C LEU A 98 -0.29 -6.34 3.60
N TYR A 99 0.36 -6.71 4.69
CA TYR A 99 0.31 -5.99 5.94
C TYR A 99 1.71 -5.66 6.42
N LEU A 100 1.83 -4.52 7.10
CA LEU A 100 2.98 -4.18 7.92
C LEU A 100 2.48 -3.83 9.32
N GLN A 101 2.72 -4.74 10.26
CA GLN A 101 2.46 -4.50 11.67
C GLN A 101 3.68 -3.81 12.28
N MET A 102 3.45 -2.69 12.94
CA MET A 102 4.46 -1.95 13.70
C MET A 102 4.06 -2.02 15.17
N THR A 103 4.94 -2.58 16.01
CA THR A 103 4.77 -2.59 17.45
C THR A 103 5.50 -1.41 18.07
N GLY A 104 4.77 -0.61 18.85
CA GLY A 104 5.31 0.51 19.61
C GLY A 104 6.02 0.08 20.88
#